data_AF-U2BB52-F1
#
_entry.id   AF-U2BB52-F1
#
_cell.length_a   1.000
_cell.length_b   1.000
_cell.length_c   1.000
_cell.angle_alpha   90.00
_cell.angle_beta   90.00
_cell.angle_gamma   90.00
#
_symmetry.space_group_name_H-M   'P 1'
#
loop_
_entity.id
_entity.type
_entity.pdbx_description
1 polymer ?
#
loop_
_entity_poly.entity_id
_entity_poly.type
_entity_poly.pdbx_seq_one_letter_code
_entity_poly.pdbx_strand_id
1 'polypeptide(L)'
;MSRRVVAVLALSLLPALAAVAETLSPDQLLQRIRSERAAEVSAMQEREQAFLATRGEQAQLLAAARSALNLQKAEAERLKAEFDRQEAELAEQEKLLAQRVGHLGELFGVVRQSAGDVAGQWQDSLLNAEYPERLKRLKALAESRSLPSAEDLDGYWMLLLEDLAASGRIERVQLPVVAADGSRSEQQVLRVGAFAVYGEDAFLRYDADAGELVAPPRQPSGLGQVEDYLDSRDALATLPIDPSRGSLLAQLQQQPTLWDRLQQGGLVGWVIVVLGALGLLLAAWRMVYLGRVGSGVKAQMHDLSAPRGDNPLGRVIGVLGPKPQLADLETLELKLDEAILQETPPLEKGQGLLKLLAAVAPLLGLLGTVTGMIVTFQAITQSGGGDSRLMADGISQALVTTVLGLVVAIPLLFLHSLLASRSKGLIQILEQQSAGLIALHLSGAPRRD
;
A
#
# COMPACT_ATOMS: atom_id res chain seq x y z
N MET A 1 41.42 -91.73 26.65
CA MET A 1 41.68 -93.19 26.70
C MET A 1 42.84 -93.47 25.75
N SER A 2 44.10 -93.39 26.19
CA SER A 2 44.86 -94.53 26.69
C SER A 2 44.70 -95.79 25.84
N ARG A 3 45.58 -95.94 24.83
CA ARG A 3 45.95 -97.24 24.26
C ARG A 3 47.35 -97.21 23.63
N ARG A 4 48.34 -96.77 24.42
CA ARG A 4 49.55 -97.60 24.56
C ARG A 4 49.07 -98.95 25.13
N VAL A 5 49.76 -100.06 24.82
CA VAL A 5 49.80 -101.33 25.59
C VAL A 5 49.35 -102.64 24.89
N VAL A 6 48.59 -102.67 23.79
CA VAL A 6 47.96 -103.96 23.38
C VAL A 6 48.71 -104.81 22.33
N ALA A 7 49.83 -104.38 21.75
CA ALA A 7 50.49 -105.19 20.68
C ALA A 7 51.97 -105.49 20.90
N VAL A 8 52.45 -105.51 22.16
CA VAL A 8 53.84 -105.93 22.49
C VAL A 8 53.88 -107.08 23.52
N LEU A 9 52.74 -107.59 23.99
CA LEU A 9 52.67 -108.57 25.09
C LEU A 9 51.77 -109.79 24.79
N ALA A 10 51.86 -110.34 23.59
CA ALA A 10 51.24 -111.62 23.27
C ALA A 10 52.24 -112.51 22.50
N LEU A 11 52.69 -113.56 23.20
CA LEU A 11 53.46 -114.73 22.74
C LEU A 11 54.96 -114.47 22.52
N SER A 12 55.91 -114.80 23.39
CA SER A 12 55.97 -115.61 24.61
C SER A 12 55.32 -117.00 24.57
N LEU A 13 55.32 -117.67 23.42
CA LEU A 13 55.16 -119.11 23.29
C LEU A 13 56.09 -119.60 22.17
N LEU A 14 57.17 -120.26 22.59
CA LEU A 14 58.11 -121.09 21.83
C LEU A 14 57.37 -122.07 20.88
N PRO A 15 57.97 -122.45 19.73
CA PRO A 15 59.23 -123.19 19.69
C PRO A 15 60.30 -122.45 18.86
N ALA A 16 61.55 -122.30 19.30
CA ALA A 16 62.53 -123.39 19.43
C ALA A 16 62.32 -124.52 18.40
N LEU A 17 61.99 -124.17 17.17
CA LEU A 17 62.41 -124.98 16.04
C LEU A 17 63.89 -124.70 15.86
N ALA A 18 64.70 -125.63 16.37
CA ALA A 18 65.94 -125.97 15.73
C ALA A 18 65.63 -126.18 14.24
N ALA A 19 65.74 -125.10 13.45
CA ALA A 19 66.00 -125.23 12.04
C ALA A 19 67.39 -125.87 12.00
N VAL A 20 67.36 -127.21 11.97
CA VAL A 20 68.38 -128.07 11.46
C VAL A 20 69.12 -127.24 10.42
N ALA A 21 70.41 -127.03 10.63
CA ALA A 21 71.27 -126.51 9.59
C ALA A 21 71.18 -127.53 8.45
N GLU A 22 70.18 -127.38 7.58
CA GLU A 22 70.28 -127.85 6.22
C GLU A 22 71.45 -127.06 5.68
N THR A 23 72.59 -127.74 5.61
CA THR A 23 73.67 -127.40 4.70
C THR A 23 73.05 -127.42 3.31
N LEU A 24 72.37 -126.33 2.97
CA LEU A 24 71.84 -126.08 1.64
C LEU A 24 73.03 -126.26 0.72
N SER A 25 73.00 -127.29 -0.11
CA SER A 25 73.98 -127.45 -1.17
C SER A 25 74.03 -126.14 -1.98
N PRO A 26 75.17 -125.78 -2.59
CA PRO A 26 75.28 -124.56 -3.39
C PRO A 26 74.10 -124.38 -4.38
N ASP A 27 73.53 -125.48 -4.88
CA ASP A 27 72.36 -125.50 -5.74
C ASP A 27 71.04 -125.14 -5.05
N GLN A 28 70.82 -125.55 -3.80
CA GLN A 28 69.59 -125.22 -3.05
C GLN A 28 69.59 -123.77 -2.55
N LEU A 29 70.75 -123.20 -2.18
CA LEU A 29 70.89 -121.77 -1.86
C LEU A 29 70.67 -120.90 -3.10
N LEU A 30 71.20 -121.34 -4.26
CA LEU A 30 70.98 -120.70 -5.56
C LEU A 30 69.49 -120.69 -5.93
N GLN A 31 68.76 -121.77 -5.67
CA GLN A 31 67.32 -121.87 -5.93
C GLN A 31 66.51 -120.90 -5.07
N ARG A 32 66.86 -120.75 -3.79
CA ARG A 32 66.20 -119.81 -2.87
C ARG A 32 66.51 -118.34 -3.19
N ILE A 33 67.75 -118.03 -3.55
CA ILE A 33 68.13 -116.68 -4.03
C ILE A 33 67.41 -116.37 -5.35
N ARG A 34 67.25 -117.35 -6.25
CA ARG A 34 66.45 -117.18 -7.47
C ARG A 34 64.97 -116.93 -7.16
N SER A 35 64.37 -117.63 -6.19
CA SER A 35 62.98 -117.40 -5.81
C SER A 35 62.76 -116.07 -5.07
N GLU A 36 63.67 -115.68 -4.18
CA GLU A 36 63.60 -114.40 -3.46
C GLU A 36 63.85 -113.22 -4.41
N ARG A 37 64.83 -113.31 -5.31
CA ARG A 37 65.06 -112.29 -6.35
C ARG A 37 63.87 -112.20 -7.32
N ALA A 38 63.22 -113.31 -7.65
CA ALA A 38 62.01 -113.30 -8.46
C ALA A 38 60.84 -112.61 -7.74
N ALA A 39 60.64 -112.89 -6.45
CA ALA A 39 59.62 -112.24 -5.62
C ALA A 39 59.92 -110.74 -5.36
N GLU A 40 61.19 -110.37 -5.25
CA GLU A 40 61.62 -108.99 -5.05
C GLU A 40 61.47 -108.16 -6.34
N VAL A 41 61.77 -108.76 -7.50
CA VAL A 41 61.51 -108.15 -8.82
C VAL A 41 60.01 -107.95 -9.04
N SER A 42 59.17 -108.94 -8.71
CA SER A 42 57.71 -108.77 -8.85
C SER A 42 57.17 -107.70 -7.89
N ALA A 43 57.61 -107.69 -6.62
CA ALA A 43 57.22 -106.67 -5.65
C ALA A 43 57.75 -105.27 -5.99
N MET A 44 58.88 -105.17 -6.71
CA MET A 44 59.40 -103.90 -7.21
C MET A 44 58.59 -103.41 -8.43
N GLN A 45 58.21 -104.32 -9.34
CA GLN A 45 57.33 -104.01 -10.47
C GLN A 45 55.94 -103.57 -10.01
N GLU A 46 55.35 -104.23 -9.01
CA GLU A 46 54.06 -103.81 -8.43
C GLU A 46 54.15 -102.41 -7.81
N ARG A 47 55.22 -102.11 -7.06
CA ARG A 47 55.45 -100.78 -6.49
C ARG A 47 55.67 -99.71 -7.57
N GLU A 48 56.40 -100.05 -8.63
CA GLU A 48 56.61 -99.16 -9.77
C GLU A 48 55.30 -98.87 -10.49
N GLN A 49 54.48 -99.89 -10.76
CA GLN A 49 53.15 -99.72 -11.35
C GLN A 49 52.21 -98.92 -10.44
N ALA A 50 52.20 -99.19 -9.13
CA ALA A 50 51.41 -98.43 -8.17
C ALA A 50 51.85 -96.96 -8.09
N PHE A 51 53.16 -96.70 -8.15
CA PHE A 51 53.71 -95.34 -8.19
C PHE A 51 53.33 -94.61 -9.48
N LEU A 52 53.44 -95.27 -10.63
CA LEU A 52 53.04 -94.71 -11.92
C LEU A 52 51.53 -94.43 -11.98
N ALA A 53 50.71 -95.33 -11.45
CA ALA A 53 49.26 -95.14 -11.33
C ALA A 53 48.92 -93.94 -10.45
N THR A 54 49.53 -93.84 -9.26
CA THR A 54 49.33 -92.71 -8.33
C THR A 54 49.81 -91.39 -8.95
N ARG A 55 50.93 -91.39 -9.68
CA ARG A 55 51.42 -90.22 -10.41
C ARG A 55 50.44 -89.79 -11.51
N GLY A 56 49.86 -90.76 -12.23
CA GLY A 56 48.82 -90.52 -13.24
C GLY A 56 47.56 -89.91 -12.63
N GLU A 57 47.10 -90.46 -11.50
CA GLU A 57 45.94 -89.96 -10.75
C GLU A 57 46.18 -88.52 -10.24
N GLN A 58 47.33 -88.25 -9.62
CA GLN A 58 47.68 -86.89 -9.18
C GLN A 58 47.78 -85.90 -10.34
N ALA A 59 48.30 -86.32 -11.50
CA ALA A 59 48.35 -85.49 -12.69
C ALA A 59 46.94 -85.15 -13.21
N GLN A 60 46.01 -86.12 -13.18
CA GLN A 60 44.61 -85.89 -13.54
C GLN A 60 43.91 -84.94 -12.55
N LEU A 61 44.08 -85.15 -11.25
CA LEU A 61 43.52 -84.26 -10.21
C LEU A 61 44.05 -82.83 -10.36
N LEU A 62 45.35 -82.66 -10.59
CA LEU A 62 45.94 -81.34 -10.84
C LEU A 62 45.40 -80.70 -12.11
N ALA A 63 45.23 -81.47 -13.20
CA ALA A 63 44.65 -80.98 -14.44
C ALA A 63 43.19 -80.53 -14.26
N ALA A 64 42.38 -81.32 -13.55
CA ALA A 64 41.01 -80.99 -13.20
C ALA A 64 40.92 -79.72 -12.33
N ALA A 65 41.76 -79.62 -11.29
CA ALA A 65 41.83 -78.44 -10.43
C ALA A 65 42.25 -77.18 -11.20
N ARG A 66 43.22 -77.30 -12.12
CA ARG A 66 43.64 -76.18 -13.00
C ARG A 66 42.52 -75.77 -13.96
N SER A 67 41.79 -76.72 -14.53
CA SER A 67 40.63 -76.44 -15.39
C SER A 67 39.52 -75.71 -14.63
N ALA A 68 39.17 -76.19 -13.43
CA ALA A 68 38.19 -75.55 -12.57
C ALA A 68 38.62 -74.13 -12.14
N LEU A 69 39.91 -73.94 -11.79
CA LEU A 69 40.46 -72.62 -11.47
C LEU A 69 40.37 -71.67 -12.67
N ASN A 70 40.65 -72.14 -13.88
CA ASN A 70 40.57 -71.31 -15.09
C ASN A 70 39.12 -70.91 -15.40
N LEU A 71 38.16 -71.82 -15.23
CA LEU A 71 36.73 -71.50 -15.38
C LEU A 71 36.29 -70.43 -14.38
N GLN A 72 36.66 -70.58 -13.11
CA GLN A 72 36.33 -69.59 -12.07
C GLN A 72 37.02 -68.23 -12.31
N LYS A 73 38.26 -68.24 -12.80
CA LYS A 73 38.96 -67.00 -13.19
C LYS A 73 38.27 -66.30 -14.35
N ALA A 74 37.86 -67.04 -15.38
CA ALA A 74 37.13 -66.48 -16.51
C ALA A 74 35.77 -65.89 -16.09
N GLU A 75 35.06 -66.56 -15.18
CA GLU A 75 33.80 -66.04 -14.63
C GLU A 75 34.04 -64.78 -13.78
N ALA A 76 35.09 -64.76 -12.95
CA ALA A 76 35.46 -63.59 -12.16
C ALA A 76 35.85 -62.40 -13.04
N GLU A 77 36.59 -62.61 -14.13
CA GLU A 77 36.92 -61.57 -15.12
C GLU A 77 35.65 -61.05 -15.83
N ARG A 78 34.72 -61.95 -16.19
CA ARG A 78 33.44 -61.56 -16.80
C ARG A 78 32.59 -60.72 -15.86
N LEU A 79 32.41 -61.17 -14.62
CA LEU A 79 31.64 -60.46 -13.59
C LEU A 79 32.28 -59.12 -13.25
N LYS A 80 33.62 -59.05 -13.22
CA LYS A 80 34.34 -57.80 -13.04
C LYS A 80 34.06 -56.82 -14.19
N ALA A 81 34.15 -57.27 -15.44
CA ALA A 81 33.86 -56.42 -16.59
C ALA A 81 32.40 -55.94 -16.60
N GLU A 82 31.45 -56.77 -16.15
CA GLU A 82 30.04 -56.38 -16.00
C GLU A 82 29.85 -55.35 -14.87
N PHE A 83 30.49 -55.55 -13.72
CA PHE A 83 30.48 -54.60 -12.62
C PHE A 83 31.05 -53.24 -13.06
N ASP A 84 32.22 -53.23 -13.69
CA ASP A 84 32.88 -52.02 -14.17
C ASP A 84 31.98 -51.26 -15.19
N ARG A 85 31.24 -52.00 -16.04
CA ARG A 85 30.26 -51.40 -16.98
C ARG A 85 29.07 -50.79 -16.25
N GLN A 86 28.47 -51.52 -15.31
CA GLN A 86 27.34 -51.04 -14.53
C GLN A 86 27.70 -49.83 -13.66
N GLU A 87 28.91 -49.81 -13.08
CA GLU A 87 29.43 -48.67 -12.32
C GLU A 87 29.55 -47.42 -13.20
N ALA A 88 30.03 -47.58 -14.44
CA ALA A 88 30.09 -46.47 -15.40
C ALA A 88 28.69 -45.98 -15.84
N GLU A 89 27.77 -46.90 -16.13
CA GLU A 89 26.37 -46.56 -16.48
C GLU A 89 25.67 -45.84 -15.32
N LEU A 90 25.87 -46.30 -14.09
CA LEU A 90 25.31 -45.70 -12.88
C LEU A 90 25.85 -44.28 -12.68
N ALA A 91 27.17 -44.08 -12.80
CA ALA A 91 27.79 -42.77 -12.69
C ALA A 91 27.27 -41.77 -13.74
N GLU A 92 27.02 -42.24 -14.97
CA GLU A 92 26.42 -41.41 -16.02
C GLU A 92 24.97 -41.04 -15.71
N GLN A 93 24.17 -42.00 -15.23
CA GLN A 93 22.79 -41.75 -14.82
C GLN A 93 22.68 -40.81 -13.63
N GLU A 94 23.55 -40.95 -12.62
CA GLU A 94 23.63 -40.05 -11.47
C GLU A 94 23.97 -38.62 -11.91
N LYS A 95 24.91 -38.47 -12.85
CA LYS A 95 25.25 -37.15 -13.43
C LYS A 95 24.07 -36.54 -14.19
N LEU A 96 23.39 -37.33 -15.02
CA LEU A 96 22.20 -36.88 -15.76
C LEU A 96 21.06 -36.48 -14.81
N LEU A 97 20.84 -37.26 -13.75
CA LEU A 97 19.86 -36.95 -12.72
C LEU A 97 20.20 -35.64 -12.02
N ALA A 98 21.46 -35.45 -11.59
CA ALA A 98 21.92 -34.23 -10.95
C ALA A 98 21.73 -33.00 -11.85
N GLN A 99 22.03 -33.12 -13.15
CA GLN A 99 21.79 -32.06 -14.14
C GLN A 99 20.29 -31.74 -14.29
N ARG A 100 19.44 -32.76 -14.42
CA ARG A 100 17.98 -32.57 -14.55
C ARG A 100 17.37 -31.95 -13.30
N VAL A 101 17.77 -32.40 -12.11
CA VAL A 101 17.35 -31.81 -10.83
C VAL A 101 17.82 -30.36 -10.71
N GLY A 102 19.05 -30.07 -11.15
CA GLY A 102 19.58 -28.70 -11.21
C GLY A 102 18.73 -27.78 -12.09
N HIS A 103 18.45 -28.18 -13.34
CA HIS A 103 17.60 -27.41 -14.25
C HIS A 103 16.17 -27.23 -13.72
N LEU A 104 15.59 -28.26 -13.09
CA LEU A 104 14.27 -28.14 -12.44
C LEU A 104 14.30 -27.18 -11.25
N GLY A 105 15.40 -27.16 -10.49
CA GLY A 105 15.63 -26.19 -9.41
C GLY A 105 15.66 -24.74 -9.90
N GLU A 106 16.28 -24.49 -11.06
CA GLU A 106 16.28 -23.16 -11.69
C GLU A 106 14.86 -22.74 -12.12
N LEU A 107 14.12 -23.62 -12.80
CA LEU A 107 12.73 -23.37 -13.19
C LEU A 107 11.85 -23.09 -11.98
N PHE A 108 12.04 -23.85 -10.89
CA PHE A 108 11.35 -23.61 -9.63
C PHE A 108 11.65 -22.23 -9.06
N GLY A 109 12.92 -21.81 -9.06
CA GLY A 109 13.30 -20.48 -8.62
C GLY A 109 12.54 -19.38 -9.37
N VAL A 110 12.42 -19.52 -10.70
CA VAL A 110 11.69 -18.59 -11.56
C VAL A 110 10.19 -18.60 -11.24
N VAL A 111 9.57 -19.78 -11.13
CA VAL A 111 8.13 -19.89 -10.82
C VAL A 111 7.82 -19.31 -9.45
N ARG A 112 8.64 -19.59 -8.45
CA ARG A 112 8.49 -19.08 -7.08
C ARG A 112 8.58 -17.55 -7.05
N GLN A 113 9.59 -16.99 -7.71
CA GLN A 113 9.75 -15.55 -7.84
C GLN A 113 8.56 -14.93 -8.58
N SER A 114 8.16 -15.50 -9.72
CA SER A 114 7.03 -15.04 -10.52
C SER A 114 5.72 -15.08 -9.72
N ALA A 115 5.45 -16.17 -8.99
CA ALA A 115 4.28 -16.28 -8.13
C ALA A 115 4.29 -15.23 -7.02
N GLY A 116 5.45 -14.93 -6.44
CA GLY A 116 5.62 -13.86 -5.45
C GLY A 116 5.36 -12.47 -6.04
N ASP A 117 5.91 -12.19 -7.22
CA ASP A 117 5.70 -10.93 -7.94
C ASP A 117 4.22 -10.72 -8.29
N VAL A 118 3.55 -11.77 -8.80
CA VAL A 118 2.12 -11.75 -9.11
C VAL A 118 1.29 -11.60 -7.84
N ALA A 119 1.65 -12.30 -6.74
CA ALA A 119 0.97 -12.14 -5.46
C ALA A 119 1.03 -10.70 -4.96
N GLY A 120 2.19 -10.04 -5.08
CA GLY A 120 2.34 -8.62 -4.74
C GLY A 120 1.48 -7.71 -5.60
N GLN A 121 1.45 -7.93 -6.93
CA GLN A 121 0.63 -7.14 -7.85
C GLN A 121 -0.88 -7.33 -7.64
N TRP A 122 -1.28 -8.53 -7.23
CA TRP A 122 -2.68 -8.89 -7.04
C TRP A 122 -3.18 -8.66 -5.63
N GLN A 123 -2.33 -8.25 -4.68
CA GLN A 123 -2.71 -8.04 -3.29
C GLN A 123 -3.91 -7.08 -3.16
N ASP A 124 -3.89 -5.98 -3.92
CA ASP A 124 -4.95 -4.97 -3.92
C ASP A 124 -5.97 -5.17 -5.06
N SER A 125 -5.96 -6.34 -5.71
CA SER A 125 -6.91 -6.64 -6.79
C SER A 125 -8.31 -6.82 -6.23
N LEU A 126 -9.28 -6.10 -6.80
CA LEU A 126 -10.69 -6.22 -6.43
C LEU A 126 -11.26 -7.63 -6.68
N LEU A 127 -10.62 -8.40 -7.57
CA LEU A 127 -11.04 -9.77 -7.86
C LEU A 127 -10.83 -10.71 -6.68
N ASN A 128 -10.04 -10.32 -5.67
CA ASN A 128 -9.90 -11.09 -4.44
C ASN A 128 -11.18 -11.12 -3.61
N ALA A 129 -12.09 -10.15 -3.80
CA ALA A 129 -13.40 -10.17 -3.15
C ALA A 129 -14.26 -11.35 -3.63
N GLU A 130 -14.15 -11.70 -4.91
CA GLU A 130 -14.89 -12.81 -5.52
C GLU A 130 -14.11 -14.13 -5.46
N TYR A 131 -12.78 -14.07 -5.61
CA TYR A 131 -11.89 -15.22 -5.69
C TYR A 131 -10.75 -15.14 -4.64
N PRO A 132 -11.06 -15.22 -3.33
CA PRO A 132 -10.08 -15.02 -2.26
C PRO A 132 -8.97 -16.08 -2.21
N GLU A 133 -9.21 -17.27 -2.78
CA GLU A 133 -8.26 -18.38 -2.79
C GLU A 133 -7.06 -18.13 -3.72
N ARG A 134 -7.17 -17.21 -4.68
CA ARG A 134 -6.10 -16.93 -5.65
C ARG A 134 -4.81 -16.47 -4.98
N LEU A 135 -4.93 -15.48 -4.10
CA LEU A 135 -3.78 -14.91 -3.41
C LEU A 135 -3.14 -15.93 -2.46
N LYS A 136 -3.95 -16.79 -1.83
CA LYS A 136 -3.46 -17.88 -0.98
C LYS A 136 -2.64 -18.89 -1.78
N ARG A 137 -3.12 -19.32 -2.96
CA ARG A 137 -2.39 -20.24 -3.84
C ARG A 137 -1.06 -19.68 -4.30
N LEU A 138 -1.03 -18.41 -4.72
CA LEU A 138 0.20 -17.75 -5.15
C LEU A 138 1.22 -17.63 -4.02
N LYS A 139 0.78 -17.22 -2.82
CA LYS A 139 1.64 -17.14 -1.64
C LYS A 139 2.19 -18.51 -1.25
N ALA A 140 1.36 -19.55 -1.28
CA ALA A 140 1.81 -20.93 -1.02
C ALA A 140 2.89 -21.39 -2.00
N LEU A 141 2.74 -21.07 -3.30
CA LEU A 141 3.73 -21.40 -4.32
C LEU A 141 5.03 -20.58 -4.16
N ALA A 142 4.91 -19.29 -3.81
CA ALA A 142 6.03 -18.39 -3.57
C ALA A 142 6.84 -18.73 -2.31
N GLU A 143 6.20 -19.27 -1.27
CA GLU A 143 6.84 -19.62 0.00
C GLU A 143 7.31 -21.08 0.06
N SER A 144 6.89 -21.90 -0.92
CA SER A 144 7.28 -23.30 -1.00
C SER A 144 8.80 -23.46 -0.99
N ARG A 145 9.26 -24.50 -0.28
CA ARG A 145 10.67 -24.92 -0.23
C ARG A 145 10.92 -26.23 -0.97
N SER A 146 9.85 -26.94 -1.33
CA SER A 146 9.90 -28.17 -2.12
C SER A 146 9.73 -27.87 -3.60
N LEU A 147 10.29 -28.73 -4.44
CA LEU A 147 10.03 -28.69 -5.88
C LEU A 147 8.52 -28.79 -6.14
N PRO A 148 7.93 -27.92 -6.97
CA PRO A 148 6.52 -27.99 -7.31
C PRO A 148 6.26 -29.23 -8.15
N SER A 149 5.10 -29.82 -7.96
CA SER A 149 4.59 -30.86 -8.85
C SER A 149 4.21 -30.26 -10.21
N ALA A 150 4.05 -31.12 -11.22
CA ALA A 150 3.52 -30.69 -12.51
C ALA A 150 2.10 -30.08 -12.38
N GLU A 151 1.32 -30.56 -11.41
CA GLU A 151 -0.01 -30.05 -11.08
C GLU A 151 0.05 -28.63 -10.51
N ASP A 152 1.05 -28.32 -9.68
CA ASP A 152 1.26 -26.96 -9.16
C ASP A 152 1.60 -25.97 -10.29
N LEU A 153 2.41 -26.40 -11.26
CA LEU A 153 2.79 -25.58 -12.41
C LEU A 153 1.61 -25.32 -13.35
N ASP A 154 0.83 -26.35 -13.66
CA ASP A 154 -0.37 -26.22 -14.47
C ASP A 154 -1.43 -25.36 -13.76
N GLY A 155 -1.60 -25.57 -12.44
CA GLY A 155 -2.46 -24.76 -11.59
C GLY A 155 -2.06 -23.28 -11.56
N TYR A 156 -0.76 -22.98 -11.50
CA TYR A 156 -0.27 -21.60 -11.59
C TYR A 156 -0.61 -20.96 -12.92
N TRP A 157 -0.35 -21.65 -14.03
CA TRP A 157 -0.69 -21.17 -15.37
C TRP A 157 -2.19 -20.95 -15.54
N MET A 158 -3.01 -21.92 -15.12
CA MET A 158 -4.46 -21.85 -15.20
C MET A 158 -5.00 -20.68 -14.38
N LEU A 159 -4.44 -20.43 -13.19
CA LEU A 159 -4.80 -19.30 -12.34
C LEU A 159 -4.56 -17.95 -13.02
N LEU A 160 -3.47 -17.81 -13.78
CA LEU A 160 -3.19 -16.59 -14.57
C LEU A 160 -4.22 -16.40 -15.69
N LEU A 161 -4.62 -17.48 -16.37
CA LEU A 161 -5.64 -17.43 -17.41
C LEU A 161 -7.04 -17.13 -16.85
N GLU A 162 -7.37 -17.68 -15.68
CA GLU A 162 -8.62 -17.39 -14.98
C GLU A 162 -8.70 -15.91 -14.59
N ASP A 163 -7.61 -15.32 -14.09
CA ASP A 163 -7.56 -13.88 -13.82
C ASP A 163 -7.68 -13.04 -15.10
N LEU A 164 -6.97 -13.42 -16.16
CA LEU A 164 -7.08 -12.75 -17.46
C LEU A 164 -8.53 -12.76 -17.96
N ALA A 165 -9.21 -13.90 -17.85
CA ALA A 165 -10.61 -14.03 -18.25
C ALA A 165 -11.57 -13.27 -17.30
N ALA A 166 -11.31 -13.24 -16.00
CA ALA A 166 -12.14 -12.53 -15.03
C ALA A 166 -11.99 -11.01 -15.15
N SER A 167 -10.77 -10.52 -15.40
CA SER A 167 -10.46 -9.11 -15.60
C SER A 167 -11.04 -8.51 -16.88
N GLY A 168 -11.40 -9.34 -17.86
CA GLY A 168 -12.10 -8.92 -19.09
C GLY A 168 -13.63 -8.89 -18.99
N ARG A 169 -14.23 -9.36 -17.88
CA ARG A 169 -15.69 -9.48 -17.73
C ARG A 169 -16.31 -8.28 -17.04
N ILE A 170 -17.54 -7.96 -17.46
CA ILE A 170 -18.45 -7.05 -16.77
C ILE A 170 -19.63 -7.88 -16.31
N GLU A 171 -19.84 -8.01 -15.00
CA GLU A 171 -20.85 -8.91 -14.44
C GLU A 171 -21.44 -8.39 -13.13
N ARG A 172 -22.67 -8.81 -12.85
CA ARG A 172 -23.34 -8.56 -11.56
C ARG A 172 -23.13 -9.77 -10.67
N VAL A 173 -22.51 -9.55 -9.51
CA VAL A 173 -22.18 -10.58 -8.53
C VAL A 173 -22.71 -10.18 -7.17
N GLN A 174 -23.10 -11.15 -6.35
CA GLN A 174 -23.44 -10.91 -4.95
C GLN A 174 -22.15 -10.97 -4.14
N LEU A 175 -21.78 -9.85 -3.51
CA LEU A 175 -20.61 -9.77 -2.66
C LEU A 175 -20.93 -9.04 -1.34
N PRO A 176 -20.20 -9.35 -0.26
CA PRO A 176 -20.32 -8.65 1.00
C PRO A 176 -19.75 -7.24 0.87
N VAL A 177 -20.56 -6.24 1.22
CA VAL A 177 -20.20 -4.83 1.19
C VAL A 177 -20.33 -4.22 2.58
N VAL A 178 -19.32 -3.47 2.99
CA VAL A 178 -19.31 -2.62 4.17
C VAL A 178 -19.74 -1.21 3.76
N ALA A 179 -20.90 -0.78 4.22
CA ALA A 179 -21.40 0.57 3.97
C ALA A 179 -20.59 1.63 4.76
N ALA A 180 -20.79 2.90 4.42
CA ALA A 180 -20.09 4.02 5.06
C ALA A 180 -20.37 4.16 6.58
N ASP A 181 -21.48 3.59 7.06
CA ASP A 181 -21.85 3.51 8.48
C ASP A 181 -21.23 2.30 9.21
N GLY A 182 -20.48 1.46 8.49
CA GLY A 182 -19.86 0.24 9.00
C GLY A 182 -20.78 -0.98 9.00
N SER A 183 -22.02 -0.87 8.54
CA SER A 183 -22.92 -2.01 8.41
C SER A 183 -22.47 -2.95 7.28
N ARG A 184 -22.55 -4.26 7.52
CA ARG A 184 -22.18 -5.30 6.56
C ARG A 184 -23.44 -5.91 5.96
N SER A 185 -23.53 -5.94 4.63
CA SER A 185 -24.65 -6.56 3.93
C SER A 185 -24.20 -7.18 2.61
N GLU A 186 -24.84 -8.28 2.22
CA GLU A 186 -24.69 -8.85 0.87
C GLU A 186 -25.45 -7.98 -0.12
N GLN A 187 -24.75 -7.42 -1.09
CA GLN A 187 -25.31 -6.51 -2.09
C GLN A 187 -25.02 -7.02 -3.49
N GLN A 188 -25.93 -6.71 -4.42
CA GLN A 188 -25.64 -6.91 -5.83
C GLN A 188 -24.67 -5.83 -6.27
N VAL A 189 -23.48 -6.22 -6.71
CA VAL A 189 -22.47 -5.29 -7.20
C VAL A 189 -22.19 -5.54 -8.67
N LEU A 190 -22.07 -4.45 -9.43
CA LEU A 190 -21.57 -4.48 -10.79
C LEU A 190 -20.04 -4.45 -10.73
N ARG A 191 -19.39 -5.51 -11.18
CA ARG A 191 -17.93 -5.59 -11.31
C ARG A 191 -17.54 -5.34 -12.77
N VAL A 192 -16.55 -4.48 -12.98
CA VAL A 192 -16.01 -4.15 -14.30
C VAL A 192 -14.53 -4.47 -14.31
N GLY A 193 -14.24 -5.68 -14.79
CA GLY A 193 -12.90 -6.23 -14.85
C GLY A 193 -12.23 -6.24 -13.49
N ALA A 194 -10.98 -5.79 -13.46
CA ALA A 194 -10.19 -5.57 -12.24
C ALA A 194 -10.03 -4.08 -11.89
N PHE A 195 -10.87 -3.21 -12.46
CA PHE A 195 -10.70 -1.75 -12.38
C PHE A 195 -11.70 -1.08 -11.44
N ALA A 196 -12.97 -1.46 -11.52
CA ALA A 196 -14.02 -0.80 -10.76
C ALA A 196 -15.10 -1.78 -10.33
N VAL A 197 -15.74 -1.43 -9.21
CA VAL A 197 -16.89 -2.14 -8.67
C VAL A 197 -17.88 -1.12 -8.10
N TYR A 198 -19.16 -1.34 -8.33
CA TYR A 198 -20.23 -0.42 -7.98
C TYR A 198 -21.34 -1.19 -7.27
N GLY A 199 -21.80 -0.68 -6.13
CA GLY A 199 -23.08 -1.06 -5.54
C GLY A 199 -24.23 -0.25 -6.18
N GLU A 200 -25.44 -0.41 -5.65
CA GLU A 200 -26.62 0.32 -6.16
C GLU A 200 -26.41 1.84 -6.14
N ASP A 201 -25.93 2.40 -5.02
CA ASP A 201 -25.82 3.85 -4.83
C ASP A 201 -24.37 4.34 -4.60
N ALA A 202 -23.36 3.49 -4.80
CA ALA A 202 -21.99 3.80 -4.41
C ALA A 202 -20.92 3.13 -5.27
N PHE A 203 -19.84 3.87 -5.56
CA PHE A 203 -18.56 3.27 -5.92
C PHE A 203 -18.03 2.51 -4.72
N LEU A 204 -17.51 1.31 -4.97
CA LEU A 204 -16.93 0.45 -3.95
C LEU A 204 -15.43 0.35 -4.17
N ARG A 205 -14.69 0.16 -3.09
CA ARG A 205 -13.24 -0.09 -3.10
C ARG A 205 -12.96 -1.40 -2.38
N TYR A 206 -12.03 -2.19 -2.89
CA TYR A 206 -11.51 -3.34 -2.16
C TYR A 206 -10.50 -2.89 -1.11
N ASP A 207 -10.72 -3.29 0.13
CA ASP A 207 -9.79 -3.10 1.23
C ASP A 207 -8.98 -4.40 1.42
N ALA A 208 -7.70 -4.36 1.05
CA ALA A 208 -6.84 -5.55 1.07
C ALA A 208 -6.49 -6.03 2.48
N ASP A 209 -6.54 -5.15 3.49
CA ASP A 209 -6.27 -5.49 4.88
C ASP A 209 -7.46 -6.23 5.50
N ALA A 210 -8.68 -5.78 5.20
CA ALA A 210 -9.92 -6.40 5.67
C ALA A 210 -10.39 -7.57 4.78
N GLY A 211 -9.99 -7.61 3.51
CA GLY A 211 -10.48 -8.57 2.52
C GLY A 211 -11.92 -8.31 2.08
N GLU A 212 -12.39 -7.06 2.15
CA GLU A 212 -13.79 -6.70 1.98
C GLU A 212 -13.99 -5.55 1.00
N LEU A 213 -15.17 -5.47 0.37
CA LEU A 213 -15.57 -4.29 -0.39
C LEU A 213 -16.15 -3.25 0.56
N VAL A 214 -15.68 -2.02 0.46
CA VAL A 214 -16.08 -0.92 1.32
C VAL A 214 -16.61 0.22 0.46
N ALA A 215 -17.74 0.81 0.85
CA ALA A 215 -18.24 2.04 0.29
C ALA A 215 -17.53 3.24 0.93
N PRO A 216 -16.72 4.01 0.18
CA PRO A 216 -16.18 5.28 0.64
C PRO A 216 -17.29 6.20 1.16
N PRO A 217 -17.11 6.86 2.33
CA PRO A 217 -18.05 7.88 2.81
C PRO A 217 -18.19 9.06 1.84
N ARG A 218 -17.15 9.31 1.03
CA ARG A 218 -17.17 10.31 -0.03
C ARG A 218 -17.13 9.63 -1.38
N GLN A 219 -18.16 9.91 -2.17
CA GLN A 219 -18.34 9.37 -3.51
C GLN A 219 -17.85 10.39 -4.55
N PRO A 220 -17.17 9.94 -5.62
CA PRO A 220 -16.83 10.80 -6.74
C PRO A 220 -18.09 11.20 -7.52
N SER A 221 -17.98 12.24 -8.34
CA SER A 221 -19.00 12.55 -9.34
C SER A 221 -19.10 11.44 -10.39
N GLY A 222 -20.29 11.25 -10.96
CA GLY A 222 -20.51 10.27 -12.04
C GLY A 222 -21.28 9.01 -11.62
N LEU A 223 -21.75 8.92 -10.36
CA LEU A 223 -22.64 7.85 -9.91
C LEU A 223 -23.86 7.67 -10.82
N GLY A 224 -24.49 8.76 -11.26
CA GLY A 224 -25.64 8.69 -12.18
C GLY A 224 -25.35 7.99 -13.50
N GLN A 225 -24.09 7.99 -13.98
CA GLN A 225 -23.71 7.25 -15.20
C GLN A 225 -23.70 5.73 -14.98
N VAL A 226 -23.51 5.29 -13.74
CA VAL A 226 -23.59 3.88 -13.37
C VAL A 226 -25.04 3.42 -13.38
N GLU A 227 -25.94 4.23 -12.80
CA GLU A 227 -27.38 4.00 -12.85
C GLU A 227 -27.89 3.98 -14.31
N ASP A 228 -27.50 4.98 -15.11
CA ASP A 228 -27.80 5.03 -16.55
C ASP A 228 -27.29 3.79 -17.30
N TYR A 229 -26.09 3.28 -16.97
CA TYR A 229 -25.53 2.07 -17.58
C TYR A 229 -26.31 0.81 -17.17
N LEU A 230 -26.71 0.71 -15.90
CA LEU A 230 -27.45 -0.43 -15.37
C LEU A 230 -28.87 -0.54 -15.97
N ASP A 231 -29.47 0.60 -16.32
CA ASP A 231 -30.80 0.72 -16.92
C ASP A 231 -30.79 0.72 -18.46
N SER A 232 -29.65 1.02 -19.08
CA SER A 232 -29.54 1.09 -20.54
C SER A 232 -29.73 -0.28 -21.20
N ARG A 233 -30.40 -0.26 -22.37
CA ARG A 233 -30.53 -1.41 -23.28
C ARG A 233 -29.71 -1.23 -24.55
N ASP A 234 -28.88 -0.20 -24.61
CA ASP A 234 -28.09 0.13 -25.78
C ASP A 234 -26.90 -0.82 -25.93
N ALA A 235 -26.47 -1.03 -27.18
CA ALA A 235 -25.30 -1.87 -27.48
C ALA A 235 -23.98 -1.25 -26.97
N LEU A 236 -23.97 0.06 -26.72
CA LEU A 236 -22.84 0.82 -26.20
C LEU A 236 -23.35 1.77 -25.13
N ALA A 237 -22.73 1.73 -23.95
CA ALA A 237 -23.01 2.64 -22.84
C ALA A 237 -21.70 3.07 -22.17
N THR A 238 -21.70 4.23 -21.54
CA THR A 238 -20.52 4.81 -20.89
C THR A 238 -20.51 4.48 -19.40
N LEU A 239 -19.35 4.13 -18.87
CA LEU A 239 -19.19 3.85 -17.45
C LEU A 239 -17.91 4.49 -16.90
N PRO A 240 -17.95 5.18 -15.75
CA PRO A 240 -16.77 5.81 -15.16
C PRO A 240 -15.87 4.76 -14.52
N ILE A 241 -14.69 4.51 -15.09
CA ILE A 241 -13.70 3.56 -14.54
C ILE A 241 -12.67 4.27 -13.66
N ASP A 242 -12.23 3.60 -12.59
CA ASP A 242 -11.08 4.03 -11.79
C ASP A 242 -9.82 3.24 -12.20
N PRO A 243 -8.93 3.80 -13.03
CA PRO A 243 -7.70 3.09 -13.44
C PRO A 243 -6.72 2.89 -12.27
N SER A 244 -6.91 3.62 -11.17
CA SER A 244 -6.08 3.57 -9.96
C SER A 244 -6.49 2.48 -8.98
N ARG A 245 -7.53 1.69 -9.32
CA ARG A 245 -8.06 0.57 -8.53
C ARG A 245 -8.40 0.95 -7.09
N GLY A 246 -8.97 2.14 -6.89
CA GLY A 246 -9.43 2.62 -5.59
C GLY A 246 -8.44 3.47 -4.81
N SER A 247 -7.20 3.65 -5.28
CA SER A 247 -6.24 4.54 -4.61
C SER A 247 -6.64 6.02 -4.69
N LEU A 248 -7.17 6.48 -5.84
CA LEU A 248 -7.73 7.82 -5.99
C LEU A 248 -8.99 8.02 -5.14
N LEU A 249 -9.86 7.01 -5.08
CA LEU A 249 -11.03 7.01 -4.20
C LEU A 249 -10.63 7.16 -2.73
N ALA A 250 -9.59 6.46 -2.29
CA ALA A 250 -9.04 6.60 -0.94
C ALA A 250 -8.46 8.01 -0.71
N GLN A 251 -7.80 8.59 -1.70
CA GLN A 251 -7.26 9.95 -1.62
C GLN A 251 -8.36 11.04 -1.61
N LEU A 252 -9.46 10.82 -2.31
CA LEU A 252 -10.62 11.73 -2.32
C LEU A 252 -11.23 11.90 -0.93
N GLN A 253 -11.20 10.85 -0.11
CA GLN A 253 -11.62 10.91 1.30
C GLN A 253 -10.73 11.85 2.13
N GLN A 254 -9.47 12.01 1.75
CA GLN A 254 -8.49 12.81 2.48
C GLN A 254 -8.51 14.30 2.11
N GLN A 255 -9.19 14.71 1.04
CA GLN A 255 -9.23 16.12 0.62
C GLN A 255 -10.25 16.93 1.44
N PRO A 256 -9.85 17.86 2.31
CA PRO A 256 -10.81 18.63 3.10
C PRO A 256 -11.62 19.58 2.21
N THR A 257 -12.95 19.54 2.37
CA THR A 257 -13.90 20.44 1.72
C THR A 257 -13.77 21.86 2.28
N LEU A 258 -14.41 22.85 1.64
CA LEU A 258 -14.44 24.23 2.18
C LEU A 258 -15.05 24.29 3.59
N TRP A 259 -16.04 23.44 3.86
CA TRP A 259 -16.67 23.33 5.16
C TRP A 259 -15.75 22.67 6.19
N ASP A 260 -15.06 21.58 5.81
CA ASP A 260 -14.06 20.95 6.69
C ASP A 260 -12.94 21.92 7.02
N ARG A 261 -12.50 22.73 6.04
CA ARG A 261 -11.50 23.79 6.27
C ARG A 261 -12.01 24.82 7.28
N LEU A 262 -13.26 25.26 7.16
CA LEU A 262 -13.84 26.18 8.14
C LEU A 262 -13.83 25.59 9.55
N GLN A 263 -14.20 24.31 9.69
CA GLN A 263 -14.16 23.59 10.96
C GLN A 263 -12.73 23.40 11.50
N GLN A 264 -11.75 23.16 10.62
CA GLN A 264 -10.33 23.08 10.98
C GLN A 264 -9.80 24.38 11.60
N GLY A 265 -10.42 25.53 11.31
CA GLY A 265 -10.07 26.81 11.94
C GLY A 265 -10.26 26.84 13.46
N GLY A 266 -10.96 25.86 14.04
CA GLY A 266 -11.18 25.75 15.48
C GLY A 266 -11.89 26.97 16.07
N LEU A 267 -11.72 27.20 17.38
CA LEU A 267 -12.35 28.30 18.10
C LEU A 267 -12.01 29.67 17.49
N VAL A 268 -10.72 29.91 17.18
CA VAL A 268 -10.24 31.19 16.65
C VAL A 268 -10.83 31.47 15.26
N GLY A 269 -10.90 30.46 14.39
CA GLY A 269 -11.55 30.57 13.08
C GLY A 269 -13.01 31.01 13.19
N TRP A 270 -13.77 30.41 14.09
CA TRP A 270 -15.17 30.80 14.33
C TRP A 270 -15.32 32.23 14.86
N VAL A 271 -14.42 32.67 15.75
CA VAL A 271 -14.40 34.07 16.22
C VAL A 271 -14.16 35.04 15.06
N ILE A 272 -13.22 34.73 14.16
CA ILE A 272 -12.95 35.53 12.96
C ILE A 272 -14.20 35.63 12.07
N VAL A 273 -14.88 34.49 11.84
CA VAL A 273 -16.10 34.44 11.02
C VAL A 273 -17.23 35.28 11.62
N VAL A 274 -17.45 35.19 12.93
CA VAL A 274 -18.47 35.98 13.64
C VAL A 274 -18.15 37.48 13.57
N LEU A 275 -16.90 37.88 13.79
CA LEU A 275 -16.47 39.26 13.66
C LEU A 275 -16.63 39.77 12.22
N GLY A 276 -16.33 38.93 11.23
CA GLY A 276 -16.55 39.23 9.83
C GLY A 276 -18.02 39.46 9.51
N ALA A 277 -18.90 38.58 9.98
CA ALA A 277 -20.35 38.72 9.81
C ALA A 277 -20.88 40.01 10.46
N LEU A 278 -20.44 40.34 11.67
CA LEU A 278 -20.79 41.59 12.36
C LEU A 278 -20.30 42.83 11.60
N GLY A 279 -19.07 42.79 11.09
CA GLY A 279 -18.50 43.86 10.27
C GLY A 279 -19.26 44.06 8.96
N LEU A 280 -19.61 42.98 8.26
CA LEU A 280 -20.39 43.03 7.03
C LEU A 280 -21.80 43.59 7.27
N LEU A 281 -22.46 43.19 8.36
CA LEU A 281 -23.77 43.69 8.74
C LEU A 281 -23.73 45.19 9.05
N LEU A 282 -22.73 45.63 9.84
CA LEU A 282 -22.50 47.05 10.13
C LEU A 282 -22.26 47.84 8.84
N ALA A 283 -21.43 47.33 7.94
CA ALA A 283 -21.13 47.97 6.67
C ALA A 283 -22.38 48.09 5.78
N ALA A 284 -23.17 47.03 5.66
CA ALA A 284 -24.42 47.03 4.90
C ALA A 284 -25.42 48.05 5.46
N TRP A 285 -25.63 48.06 6.77
CA TRP A 285 -26.52 49.02 7.44
C TRP A 285 -26.08 50.47 7.20
N ARG A 286 -24.79 50.76 7.37
CA ARG A 286 -24.23 52.10 7.13
C ARG A 286 -24.25 52.49 5.65
N MET A 287 -24.04 51.55 4.74
CA MET A 287 -24.14 51.80 3.30
C MET A 287 -25.56 52.23 2.91
N VAL A 288 -26.59 51.57 3.46
CA VAL A 288 -28.00 51.94 3.25
C VAL A 288 -28.30 53.30 3.87
N TYR A 289 -27.84 53.56 5.11
CA TYR A 289 -28.02 54.86 5.77
C TYR A 289 -27.43 56.01 4.96
N LEU A 290 -26.14 55.92 4.59
CA LEU A 290 -25.47 56.96 3.80
C LEU A 290 -26.09 57.13 2.41
N GLY A 291 -26.56 56.04 1.79
CA GLY A 291 -27.29 56.09 0.52
C GLY A 291 -28.61 56.88 0.62
N ARG A 292 -29.37 56.67 1.69
CA ARG A 292 -30.61 57.43 1.96
C ARG A 292 -30.31 58.89 2.26
N VAL A 293 -29.34 59.16 3.13
CA VAL A 293 -28.95 60.54 3.47
C VAL A 293 -28.45 61.29 2.25
N GLY A 294 -27.59 60.68 1.43
CA GLY A 294 -27.09 61.31 0.21
C GLY A 294 -28.17 61.60 -0.81
N SER A 295 -29.18 60.74 -0.92
CA SER A 295 -30.36 61.02 -1.78
C SER A 295 -31.17 62.21 -1.26
N GLY A 296 -31.35 62.31 0.08
CA GLY A 296 -32.01 63.44 0.72
C GLY A 296 -31.25 64.77 0.52
N VAL A 297 -29.92 64.76 0.71
CA VAL A 297 -29.05 65.92 0.46
C VAL A 297 -29.13 66.36 -1.00
N LYS A 298 -29.03 65.42 -1.95
CA LYS A 298 -29.15 65.74 -3.39
C LYS A 298 -30.50 66.37 -3.72
N ALA A 299 -31.59 65.89 -3.12
CA ALA A 299 -32.90 66.48 -3.30
C ALA A 299 -32.99 67.90 -2.68
N GLN A 300 -32.34 68.14 -1.54
CA GLN A 300 -32.30 69.47 -0.90
C GLN A 300 -31.46 70.49 -1.70
N MET A 301 -30.42 70.05 -2.41
CA MET A 301 -29.63 70.93 -3.28
C MET A 301 -30.45 71.58 -4.40
N HIS A 302 -31.54 70.94 -4.85
CA HIS A 302 -32.44 71.50 -5.87
C HIS A 302 -33.40 72.56 -5.31
N ASP A 303 -33.66 72.58 -4.00
CA ASP A 303 -34.50 73.58 -3.34
C ASP A 303 -33.86 74.03 -2.02
N LEU A 304 -32.95 75.00 -2.13
CA LEU A 304 -32.25 75.61 -0.99
C LEU A 304 -33.09 76.64 -0.24
N SER A 305 -34.30 76.94 -0.70
CA SER A 305 -35.16 78.01 -0.16
C SER A 305 -36.09 77.48 0.94
N ALA A 306 -36.43 76.19 0.90
CA ALA A 306 -37.22 75.50 1.90
C ALA A 306 -36.38 74.43 2.64
N PRO A 307 -35.69 74.79 3.75
CA PRO A 307 -34.89 73.83 4.50
C PRO A 307 -35.76 72.72 5.11
N ARG A 308 -35.43 71.45 4.83
CA ARG A 308 -36.11 70.29 5.41
C ARG A 308 -35.28 69.67 6.55
N GLY A 309 -35.93 69.32 7.65
CA GLY A 309 -35.26 68.73 8.82
C GLY A 309 -34.86 67.25 8.68
N ASP A 310 -35.25 66.59 7.58
CA ASP A 310 -35.05 65.16 7.34
C ASP A 310 -33.65 64.81 6.80
N ASN A 311 -32.89 65.80 6.35
CA ASN A 311 -31.56 65.64 5.78
C ASN A 311 -30.56 66.65 6.40
N PRO A 312 -29.26 66.32 6.46
CA PRO A 312 -28.27 67.14 7.13
C PRO A 312 -28.10 68.51 6.47
N LEU A 313 -28.21 68.61 5.14
CA LEU A 313 -28.11 69.90 4.44
C LEU A 313 -29.25 70.84 4.83
N GLY A 314 -30.49 70.35 4.88
CA GLY A 314 -31.63 71.16 5.29
C GLY A 314 -31.57 71.57 6.77
N ARG A 315 -31.00 70.74 7.66
CA ARG A 315 -30.75 71.14 9.06
C ARG A 315 -29.68 72.22 9.17
N VAL A 316 -28.59 72.13 8.42
CA VAL A 316 -27.53 73.16 8.36
C VAL A 316 -28.08 74.49 7.85
N ILE A 317 -28.81 74.48 6.74
CA ILE A 317 -29.44 75.69 6.17
C ILE A 317 -30.51 76.25 7.12
N GLY A 318 -31.24 75.38 7.82
CA GLY A 318 -32.31 75.76 8.74
C GLY A 318 -31.86 76.64 9.90
N VAL A 319 -30.58 76.63 10.27
CA VAL A 319 -30.00 77.48 11.33
C VAL A 319 -30.07 78.97 10.97
N LEU A 320 -30.18 79.32 9.68
CA LEU A 320 -30.31 80.69 9.19
C LEU A 320 -31.69 81.31 9.50
N GLY A 321 -32.73 80.48 9.67
CA GLY A 321 -34.10 80.93 9.92
C GLY A 321 -34.75 81.73 8.75
N PRO A 322 -36.04 82.08 8.85
CA PRO A 322 -36.78 82.78 7.78
C PRO A 322 -36.47 84.29 7.69
N LYS A 323 -35.79 84.86 8.68
CA LYS A 323 -35.33 86.25 8.69
C LYS A 323 -33.90 86.27 9.24
N PRO A 324 -32.87 86.23 8.38
CA PRO A 324 -31.51 86.48 8.84
C PRO A 324 -31.47 87.93 9.32
N GLN A 325 -31.58 88.12 10.64
CA GLN A 325 -31.20 89.39 11.25
C GLN A 325 -29.73 89.59 10.88
N LEU A 326 -29.34 90.81 10.50
CA LEU A 326 -27.99 91.22 10.13
C LEU A 326 -27.01 90.95 11.28
N ALA A 327 -26.73 89.68 11.54
CA ALA A 327 -25.65 89.23 12.35
C ALA A 327 -24.39 89.37 11.50
N ASP A 328 -23.31 89.78 12.16
CA ASP A 328 -21.99 89.87 11.59
C ASP A 328 -21.66 88.62 10.76
N LEU A 329 -21.00 88.78 9.62
CA LEU A 329 -20.63 87.68 8.71
C LEU A 329 -19.95 86.54 9.47
N GLU A 330 -19.07 86.91 10.40
CA GLU A 330 -18.34 86.02 11.28
C GLU A 330 -19.29 85.16 12.14
N THR A 331 -20.40 85.74 12.63
CA THR A 331 -21.42 85.00 13.40
C THR A 331 -22.19 84.01 12.52
N LEU A 332 -22.37 84.33 11.24
CA LEU A 332 -23.07 83.46 10.29
C LEU A 332 -22.23 82.23 9.93
N GLU A 333 -20.96 82.45 9.62
CA GLU A 333 -19.97 81.42 9.33
C GLU A 333 -19.83 80.46 10.53
N LEU A 334 -19.64 81.01 11.74
CA LEU A 334 -19.54 80.23 12.97
C LEU A 334 -20.77 79.32 13.20
N LYS A 335 -21.98 79.81 12.94
CA LYS A 335 -23.21 79.02 13.11
C LYS A 335 -23.37 77.90 12.08
N LEU A 336 -22.98 78.14 10.84
CA LEU A 336 -23.02 77.13 9.78
C LEU A 336 -21.95 76.06 10.01
N ASP A 337 -20.75 76.45 10.43
CA ASP A 337 -19.68 75.53 10.79
C ASP A 337 -20.06 74.69 12.01
N GLU A 338 -20.67 75.29 13.03
CA GLU A 338 -21.19 74.56 14.19
C GLU A 338 -22.23 73.52 13.76
N ALA A 339 -23.13 73.86 12.84
CA ALA A 339 -24.13 72.93 12.32
C ALA A 339 -23.50 71.78 11.51
N ILE A 340 -22.49 72.06 10.69
CA ILE A 340 -21.74 71.03 9.94
C ILE A 340 -20.99 70.10 10.92
N LEU A 341 -20.37 70.66 11.96
CA LEU A 341 -19.70 69.91 13.01
C LEU A 341 -20.67 69.01 13.79
N GLN A 342 -21.91 69.43 14.00
CA GLN A 342 -22.95 68.58 14.62
C GLN A 342 -23.40 67.43 13.70
N GLU A 343 -23.41 67.64 12.38
CA GLU A 343 -23.82 66.63 11.39
C GLU A 343 -22.72 65.66 10.98
N THR A 344 -21.45 65.98 11.22
CA THR A 344 -20.30 65.15 10.84
C THR A 344 -20.26 63.80 11.59
N PRO A 345 -20.40 63.72 12.94
CA PRO A 345 -20.32 62.45 13.66
C PRO A 345 -21.38 61.40 13.23
N PRO A 346 -22.66 61.75 12.99
CA PRO A 346 -23.64 60.81 12.43
C PRO A 346 -23.27 60.22 11.06
N LEU A 347 -22.56 60.97 10.21
CA LEU A 347 -22.09 60.52 8.89
C LEU A 347 -20.86 59.60 8.99
N GLU A 348 -20.00 59.84 9.97
CA GLU A 348 -18.80 59.03 10.21
C GLU A 348 -19.02 57.80 11.11
N LYS A 349 -20.16 57.74 11.81
CA LYS A 349 -20.49 56.67 12.76
C LYS A 349 -20.27 55.27 12.19
N GLY A 350 -19.62 54.41 12.97
CA GLY A 350 -19.38 53.01 12.63
C GLY A 350 -18.19 52.75 11.69
N GLN A 351 -17.65 53.77 11.01
CA GLN A 351 -16.47 53.60 10.16
C GLN A 351 -15.22 53.22 10.98
N GLY A 352 -15.02 53.85 12.14
CA GLY A 352 -13.92 53.51 13.05
C GLY A 352 -13.99 52.06 13.55
N LEU A 353 -15.19 51.58 13.88
CA LEU A 353 -15.39 50.18 14.28
C LEU A 353 -15.13 49.21 13.11
N LEU A 354 -15.58 49.55 11.89
CA LEU A 354 -15.30 48.75 10.71
C LEU A 354 -13.80 48.66 10.39
N LYS A 355 -13.07 49.78 10.52
CA LYS A 355 -11.61 49.84 10.41
C LYS A 355 -10.92 48.97 11.47
N LEU A 356 -11.40 49.02 12.72
CA LEU A 356 -10.89 48.20 13.81
C LEU A 356 -11.09 46.71 13.54
N LEU A 357 -12.30 46.30 13.15
CA LEU A 357 -12.61 44.90 12.83
C LEU A 357 -11.71 44.37 11.68
N ALA A 358 -11.51 45.20 10.66
CA ALA A 358 -10.66 44.86 9.53
C ALA A 358 -9.16 44.75 9.91
N ALA A 359 -8.69 45.54 10.89
CA ALA A 359 -7.33 45.47 11.41
C ALA A 359 -7.11 44.31 12.40
N VAL A 360 -8.13 43.95 13.18
CA VAL A 360 -8.05 42.87 14.19
C VAL A 360 -8.19 41.48 13.55
N ALA A 361 -8.94 41.33 12.46
CA ALA A 361 -9.14 40.03 11.82
C ALA A 361 -7.82 39.30 11.41
N PRO A 362 -6.82 39.96 10.78
CA PRO A 362 -5.53 39.32 10.48
C PRO A 362 -4.72 39.00 11.75
N LEU A 363 -4.80 39.85 12.79
CA LEU A 363 -4.12 39.62 14.06
C LEU A 363 -4.69 38.39 14.79
N LEU A 364 -6.01 38.18 14.70
CA LEU A 364 -6.64 36.94 15.17
C LEU A 364 -6.23 35.72 14.33
N GLY A 365 -6.03 35.88 13.02
CA GLY A 365 -5.44 34.84 12.18
C GLY A 365 -4.03 34.45 12.64
N LEU A 366 -3.18 35.43 12.96
CA LEU A 366 -1.86 35.20 13.54
C LEU A 366 -1.93 34.55 14.93
N LEU A 367 -2.90 34.91 15.77
CA LEU A 367 -3.14 34.19 17.02
C LEU A 367 -3.51 32.72 16.78
N GLY A 368 -4.30 32.47 15.73
CA GLY A 368 -4.65 31.13 15.25
C GLY A 368 -3.44 30.30 14.85
N THR A 369 -2.44 30.90 14.20
CA THR A 369 -1.21 30.17 13.83
C THR A 369 -0.40 29.77 15.05
N VAL A 370 -0.22 30.71 15.98
CA VAL A 370 0.55 30.45 17.21
C VAL A 370 -0.14 29.36 18.03
N THR A 371 -1.46 29.43 18.20
CA THR A 371 -2.21 28.40 18.94
C THR A 371 -2.17 27.03 18.24
N GLY A 372 -2.34 26.96 16.92
CA GLY A 372 -2.23 25.71 16.16
C GLY A 372 -0.84 25.08 16.28
N MET A 373 0.23 25.87 16.14
CA MET A 373 1.60 25.38 16.31
C MET A 373 1.89 24.89 17.73
N ILE A 374 1.36 25.55 18.77
CA ILE A 374 1.49 25.06 20.15
C ILE A 374 0.84 23.69 20.31
N VAL A 375 -0.37 23.49 19.77
CA VAL A 375 -1.07 22.20 19.81
C VAL A 375 -0.29 21.13 19.04
N THR A 376 0.24 21.45 17.86
CA THR A 376 1.10 20.53 17.08
C THR A 376 2.33 20.10 17.89
N PHE A 377 3.06 21.03 18.49
CA PHE A 377 4.25 20.68 19.29
C PHE A 377 3.90 19.87 20.54
N GLN A 378 2.79 20.18 21.20
CA GLN A 378 2.30 19.39 22.33
C GLN A 378 1.98 17.95 21.90
N ALA A 379 1.32 17.76 20.76
CA ALA A 379 1.04 16.44 20.22
C ALA A 379 2.33 15.65 19.97
N ILE A 380 3.32 16.25 19.31
CA ILE A 380 4.64 15.62 19.05
C ILE A 380 5.30 15.14 20.35
N THR A 381 5.29 15.97 21.40
CA THR A 381 5.91 15.62 22.69
C THR A 381 5.20 14.48 23.41
N GLN A 382 3.89 14.35 23.22
CA GLN A 382 3.07 13.32 23.89
C GLN A 382 3.09 11.99 23.14
N SER A 383 3.10 12.00 21.80
CA SER A 383 3.03 10.80 20.96
C SER A 383 4.40 10.32 20.44
N GLY A 384 5.50 10.93 20.90
CA GLY A 384 6.86 10.51 20.55
C GLY A 384 7.23 10.71 19.07
N GLY A 385 6.57 11.66 18.39
CA GLY A 385 6.82 11.99 16.98
C GLY A 385 6.23 11.02 15.95
N GLY A 386 5.45 10.01 16.36
CA GLY A 386 4.94 8.96 15.46
C GLY A 386 3.69 9.33 14.67
N ASP A 387 2.83 10.22 15.18
CA ASP A 387 1.54 10.51 14.54
C ASP A 387 1.63 11.74 13.62
N SER A 388 2.07 11.49 12.39
CA SER A 388 2.17 12.51 11.32
C SER A 388 0.83 13.17 10.99
N ARG A 389 -0.30 12.49 11.27
CA ARG A 389 -1.64 13.01 10.99
C ARG A 389 -2.02 14.11 11.96
N LEU A 390 -1.81 13.89 13.27
CA LEU A 390 -2.03 14.93 14.28
C LEU A 390 -1.17 16.18 14.04
N MET A 391 0.06 15.98 13.57
CA MET A 391 0.92 17.10 13.19
C MET A 391 0.36 17.90 12.02
N ALA A 392 -0.06 17.20 10.96
CA ALA A 392 -0.65 17.81 9.77
C ALA A 392 -1.93 18.58 10.11
N ASP A 393 -2.77 18.05 11.00
CA ASP A 393 -4.02 18.69 11.42
C ASP A 393 -3.78 20.03 12.12
N GLY A 394 -2.85 20.11 13.08
CA GLY A 394 -2.55 21.36 13.78
C GLY A 394 -1.87 22.42 12.89
N ILE A 395 -1.03 22.01 11.93
CA ILE A 395 -0.47 22.91 10.91
C ILE A 395 -1.59 23.41 9.97
N SER A 396 -2.49 22.52 9.56
CA SER A 396 -3.65 22.89 8.73
C SER A 396 -4.53 23.92 9.42
N GLN A 397 -4.84 23.72 10.71
CA GLN A 397 -5.58 24.68 11.54
C GLN A 397 -4.89 26.06 11.55
N ALA A 398 -3.57 26.10 11.75
CA ALA A 398 -2.80 27.34 11.74
C ALA A 398 -2.91 28.08 10.39
N LEU A 399 -2.79 27.37 9.28
CA LEU A 399 -2.88 27.97 7.94
C LEU A 399 -4.29 28.47 7.64
N VAL A 400 -5.32 27.69 7.97
CA VAL A 400 -6.71 28.07 7.66
C VAL A 400 -7.14 29.31 8.46
N THR A 401 -6.77 29.42 9.73
CA THR A 401 -7.09 30.62 10.54
C THR A 401 -6.49 31.90 9.97
N THR A 402 -5.29 31.84 9.39
CA THR A 402 -4.66 32.97 8.69
C THR A 402 -5.46 33.36 7.44
N VAL A 403 -5.82 32.37 6.63
CA VAL A 403 -6.61 32.59 5.41
C VAL A 403 -7.96 33.22 5.77
N LEU A 404 -8.65 32.71 6.80
CA LEU A 404 -9.91 33.29 7.28
C LEU A 404 -9.75 34.74 7.71
N GLY A 405 -8.66 35.06 8.43
CA GLY A 405 -8.36 36.43 8.84
C GLY A 405 -8.24 37.39 7.66
N LEU A 406 -7.55 36.98 6.59
CA LEU A 406 -7.39 37.76 5.36
C LEU A 406 -8.69 37.86 4.55
N VAL A 407 -9.42 36.75 4.41
CA VAL A 407 -10.71 36.68 3.71
C VAL A 407 -11.74 37.61 4.36
N VAL A 408 -11.69 37.80 5.68
CA VAL A 408 -12.53 38.77 6.39
C VAL A 408 -11.98 40.20 6.29
N ALA A 409 -10.68 40.40 6.48
CA ALA A 409 -10.08 41.73 6.53
C ALA A 409 -10.18 42.50 5.21
N ILE A 410 -9.92 41.83 4.08
CA ILE A 410 -9.86 42.47 2.76
C ILE A 410 -11.22 43.10 2.38
N PRO A 411 -12.36 42.37 2.42
CA PRO A 411 -13.67 42.96 2.17
C PRO A 411 -14.04 44.09 3.14
N LEU A 412 -13.74 43.94 4.44
CA LEU A 412 -14.06 44.97 5.43
C LEU A 412 -13.26 46.26 5.22
N LEU A 413 -11.97 46.17 4.85
CA LEU A 413 -11.15 47.32 4.49
C LEU A 413 -11.71 48.04 3.26
N PHE A 414 -12.11 47.28 2.23
CA PHE A 414 -12.72 47.83 1.03
C PHE A 414 -14.02 48.58 1.35
N LEU A 415 -14.91 47.95 2.13
CA LEU A 415 -16.17 48.56 2.56
C LEU A 415 -15.93 49.80 3.43
N HIS A 416 -14.96 49.77 4.34
CA HIS A 416 -14.56 50.95 5.12
C HIS A 416 -14.13 52.10 4.20
N SER A 417 -13.27 51.83 3.21
CA SER A 417 -12.81 52.85 2.25
C SER A 417 -13.99 53.47 1.48
N LEU A 418 -14.92 52.63 1.00
CA LEU A 418 -16.10 53.09 0.29
C LEU A 418 -17.02 53.96 1.16
N LEU A 419 -17.27 53.54 2.41
CA LEU A 419 -18.10 54.30 3.35
C LEU A 419 -17.44 55.63 3.73
N ALA A 420 -16.13 55.63 4.00
CA ALA A 420 -15.37 56.84 4.32
C ALA A 420 -15.37 57.83 3.15
N SER A 421 -15.17 57.35 1.92
CA SER A 421 -15.26 58.17 0.71
C SER A 421 -16.64 58.81 0.55
N ARG A 422 -17.73 58.04 0.76
CA ARG A 422 -19.09 58.60 0.68
C ARG A 422 -19.39 59.61 1.78
N SER A 423 -18.98 59.33 3.01
CA SER A 423 -19.17 60.25 4.14
C SER A 423 -18.45 61.58 3.89
N LYS A 424 -17.17 61.51 3.48
CA LYS A 424 -16.39 62.69 3.13
C LYS A 424 -17.03 63.48 1.99
N GLY A 425 -17.52 62.80 0.95
CA GLY A 425 -18.24 63.45 -0.14
C GLY A 425 -19.50 64.18 0.32
N LEU A 426 -20.27 63.61 1.26
CA LEU A 426 -21.43 64.29 1.82
C LEU A 426 -21.04 65.52 2.66
N ILE A 427 -20.02 65.42 3.50
CA ILE A 427 -19.52 66.54 4.31
C ILE A 427 -19.05 67.68 3.39
N GLN A 428 -18.29 67.37 2.34
CA GLN A 428 -17.84 68.35 1.34
C GLN A 428 -19.02 69.06 0.66
N ILE A 429 -20.11 68.35 0.37
CA ILE A 429 -21.31 68.98 -0.18
C ILE A 429 -21.91 69.97 0.83
N LEU A 430 -21.98 69.62 2.13
CA LEU A 430 -22.46 70.52 3.17
C LEU A 430 -21.61 71.80 3.24
N GLU A 431 -20.28 71.66 3.27
CA GLU A 431 -19.33 72.78 3.28
C GLU A 431 -19.49 73.68 2.03
N GLN A 432 -19.56 73.09 0.84
CA GLN A 432 -19.72 73.83 -0.41
C GLN A 432 -21.02 74.63 -0.46
N GLN A 433 -22.13 74.04 -0.01
CA GLN A 433 -23.42 74.72 0.00
C GLN A 433 -23.45 75.84 1.06
N SER A 434 -22.88 75.61 2.25
CA SER A 434 -22.75 76.66 3.28
C SER A 434 -21.93 77.85 2.79
N ALA A 435 -20.75 77.60 2.19
CA ALA A 435 -19.92 78.65 1.62
C ALA A 435 -20.65 79.41 0.48
N GLY A 436 -21.38 78.69 -0.38
CA GLY A 436 -22.21 79.30 -1.43
C GLY A 436 -23.32 80.20 -0.88
N LEU A 437 -23.95 79.83 0.24
CA LEU A 437 -24.96 80.65 0.91
C LEU A 437 -24.38 81.93 1.53
N ILE A 438 -23.19 81.83 2.14
CA ILE A 438 -22.46 82.99 2.67
C ILE A 438 -22.14 83.98 1.52
N ALA A 439 -21.65 83.47 0.38
CA ALA A 439 -21.33 84.31 -0.79
C ALA A 439 -22.57 84.99 -1.41
N LEU A 440 -23.72 84.31 -1.44
CA LEU A 440 -25.00 84.91 -1.85
C LEU A 440 -25.46 86.01 -0.89
N HIS A 441 -25.25 85.83 0.42
CA HIS A 441 -25.57 86.85 1.42
C HIS A 441 -24.69 88.10 1.27
N LEU A 442 -23.42 87.93 0.90
CA LEU A 442 -22.45 89.02 0.69
C LEU A 442 -22.66 89.81 -0.61
N SER A 443 -23.11 89.16 -1.68
CA SER A 443 -23.18 89.78 -3.02
C SER A 443 -24.43 90.63 -3.27
N GLY A 444 -25.47 90.53 -2.42
CA GLY A 444 -26.73 91.28 -2.58
C GLY A 444 -27.47 91.01 -3.91
N ALA A 445 -27.00 90.06 -4.71
CA ALA A 445 -27.52 89.74 -6.02
C ALA A 445 -28.63 88.67 -5.90
N PRO A 446 -29.77 88.82 -6.59
CA PRO A 446 -30.76 87.75 -6.66
C PRO A 446 -30.13 86.51 -7.31
N ARG A 447 -30.45 85.33 -6.74
CA ARG A 447 -29.99 84.02 -7.21
C ARG A 447 -30.22 83.89 -8.73
N ARG A 448 -29.22 83.40 -9.46
CA ARG A 448 -29.41 82.94 -10.84
C ARG A 448 -29.97 81.52 -10.79
N ASP A 449 -31.12 81.34 -11.43
CA ASP A 449 -31.84 80.07 -11.59
C ASP A 449 -31.01 79.00 -12.32
#